data_AF-A0A7S2AT16-F1
#
_entry.id   AF-A0A7S2AT16-F1
#
_cell.length_a   1.000
_cell.length_b   1.000
_cell.length_c   1.000
_cell.angle_alpha   90.00
_cell.angle_beta   90.00
_cell.angle_gamma   90.00
#
_symmetry.space_group_name_H-M   'P 1'
#
loop_
_entity.id
_entity.type
_entity.pdbx_description
1 polymer ?
#
loop_
_entity_poly.entity_id
_entity_poly.type
_entity_poly.pdbx_seq_one_letter_code
_entity_poly.pdbx_strand_id
1 'polypeptide(L)'
;IRGRRPWQEVHAEQEDAWAEFVSALSKEDAHPIQGTGCIPWPDESLVGFNFAGVPNDAPLQQKRRAVKKMLLRWHPDKFSQRLHGRFLNDDVSAACEEKALGVARRLTELTEDF
;
A
#
# COMPACT_ATOMS: atom_id res chain seq x y z
N ILE A 1 29.30 4.68 4.87
CA ILE A 1 28.17 4.26 4.00
C ILE A 1 27.08 3.74 4.93
N ARG A 2 26.02 4.51 5.22
CA ARG A 2 24.88 3.98 5.98
C ARG A 2 24.25 2.89 5.12
N GLY A 3 24.29 1.65 5.60
CA GLY A 3 23.80 0.48 4.85
C GLY A 3 22.33 0.68 4.49
N ARG A 4 21.99 0.58 3.21
CA ARG A 4 20.59 0.52 2.79
C ARG A 4 20.02 -0.79 3.35
N ARG A 5 18.91 -0.70 4.08
CA ARG A 5 18.20 -1.88 4.59
C ARG A 5 17.81 -2.80 3.43
N PRO A 6 17.88 -4.12 3.58
CA PRO A 6 17.35 -5.06 2.60
C PRO A 6 15.88 -4.76 2.29
N TRP A 7 15.49 -4.82 1.01
CA TRP A 7 14.12 -4.51 0.61
C TRP A 7 13.09 -5.45 1.25
N GLN A 8 13.49 -6.69 1.54
CA GLN A 8 12.66 -7.69 2.19
C GLN A 8 12.22 -7.24 3.58
N GLU A 9 13.15 -6.66 4.34
CA GLU A 9 12.86 -6.15 5.69
C GLU A 9 11.88 -4.98 5.61
N VAL A 10 12.16 -4.01 4.72
CA VAL A 10 11.28 -2.85 4.51
C VAL A 10 9.87 -3.28 4.09
N HIS A 11 9.76 -4.23 3.16
CA HIS A 11 8.46 -4.72 2.72
C HIS A 11 7.74 -5.55 3.80
N ALA A 12 8.47 -6.34 4.59
CA ALA A 12 7.88 -7.09 5.71
C ALA A 12 7.32 -6.14 6.78
N GLU A 13 8.10 -5.15 7.20
CA GLU A 13 7.65 -4.09 8.12
C GLU A 13 6.38 -3.39 7.60
N GLN A 14 6.31 -3.13 6.29
CA GLN A 14 5.14 -2.53 5.66
C GLN A 14 3.91 -3.45 5.67
N GLU A 15 4.07 -4.75 5.41
CA GLU A 15 2.97 -5.72 5.50
C GLU A 15 2.47 -5.86 6.94
N ASP A 16 3.38 -5.89 7.92
CA ASP A 16 3.06 -5.97 9.34
C ASP A 16 2.31 -4.71 9.80
N ALA A 17 2.82 -3.52 9.47
CA ALA A 17 2.15 -2.25 9.77
C ALA A 17 0.75 -2.18 9.14
N TRP A 18 0.59 -2.66 7.89
CA TRP A 18 -0.72 -2.75 7.26
C TRP A 18 -1.66 -3.73 7.96
N ALA A 19 -1.17 -4.89 8.38
CA ALA A 19 -1.96 -5.88 9.11
C ALA A 19 -2.43 -5.34 10.47
N GLU A 20 -1.54 -4.68 11.22
CA GLU A 20 -1.85 -4.00 12.47
C GLU A 20 -2.89 -2.89 12.27
N PHE A 21 -2.71 -2.05 11.26
CA PHE A 21 -3.66 -0.99 10.92
C PHE A 21 -5.06 -1.55 10.64
N VAL A 22 -5.17 -2.57 9.79
CA VAL A 22 -6.46 -3.22 9.48
C VAL A 22 -7.07 -3.88 10.71
N SER A 23 -6.25 -4.51 11.56
CA SER A 23 -6.70 -5.09 12.82
C SER A 23 -7.27 -4.03 13.76
N ALA A 24 -6.58 -2.89 13.88
CA ALA A 24 -7.02 -1.76 14.69
C ALA A 24 -8.37 -1.19 14.22
N LEU A 25 -8.56 -1.05 12.90
CA LEU A 25 -9.84 -0.60 12.33
C LEU A 25 -11.00 -1.57 12.55
N SER A 26 -10.71 -2.85 12.83
CA SER A 26 -11.74 -3.87 13.07
C SER A 26 -12.30 -3.84 14.49
N LYS A 27 -11.71 -3.07 15.40
CA LYS A 27 -12.15 -2.94 16.80
C LYS A 27 -13.38 -2.04 16.92
N GLU A 28 -14.18 -2.25 17.96
CA GLU A 28 -15.39 -1.46 18.21
C GLU A 28 -15.10 0.01 18.53
N ASP A 29 -13.93 0.29 19.12
CA ASP A 29 -13.45 1.61 19.54
C ASP A 29 -12.49 2.26 18.52
N ALA A 30 -12.44 1.75 17.29
CA ALA A 30 -11.56 2.28 16.25
C ALA A 30 -11.81 3.77 15.99
N HIS A 31 -10.78 4.59 16.21
CA HIS A 31 -10.84 6.03 15.98
C HIS A 31 -10.80 6.39 14.49
N PRO A 32 -11.45 7.49 14.07
CA PRO A 32 -11.31 8.02 12.72
C PRO A 32 -9.85 8.34 12.39
N ILE A 33 -9.48 8.10 11.14
CA ILE A 33 -8.17 8.42 10.56
C ILE A 33 -8.05 9.95 10.53
N GLN A 34 -7.07 10.49 11.27
CA GLN A 34 -6.89 11.94 11.45
C GLN A 34 -6.13 12.60 10.28
N GLY A 35 -5.53 11.82 9.40
CA GLY A 35 -4.74 12.32 8.28
C GLY A 35 -4.05 11.20 7.52
N THR A 36 -3.44 11.56 6.39
CA THR A 36 -2.73 10.60 5.53
C THR A 36 -1.58 9.90 6.27
N GLY A 37 -0.95 10.54 7.26
CA GLY A 37 0.13 9.95 8.05
C GLY A 37 -0.25 8.75 8.92
N CYS A 38 -1.55 8.52 9.15
CA CYS A 38 -2.02 7.39 9.96
C CYS A 38 -2.14 6.09 9.16
N ILE A 39 -2.03 6.15 7.82
CA ILE A 39 -2.13 4.99 6.94
C ILE A 39 -0.70 4.50 6.64
N PRO A 40 -0.41 3.21 6.82
CA PRO A 40 0.89 2.64 6.50
C PRO A 40 1.04 2.48 4.98
N TRP A 41 1.30 3.60 4.31
CA TRP A 41 1.54 3.65 2.87
C TRP A 41 2.76 2.83 2.49
N PRO A 42 2.84 2.38 1.23
CA PRO A 42 4.03 1.73 0.75
C PRO A 42 5.29 2.59 0.84
N ASP A 43 6.40 1.99 1.25
CA ASP A 43 7.66 2.71 1.42
C ASP A 43 8.19 3.16 0.04
N GLU A 44 8.47 4.46 -0.09
CA GLU A 44 8.92 5.07 -1.34
C GLU A 44 10.34 4.60 -1.74
N SER A 45 11.13 4.10 -0.80
CA SER A 45 12.47 3.55 -1.06
C SER A 45 12.45 2.19 -1.76
N LEU A 46 11.33 1.47 -1.75
CA LEU A 46 11.17 0.24 -2.51
C LEU A 46 11.05 0.59 -4.00
N VAL A 47 11.87 -0.05 -4.84
CA VAL A 47 11.95 0.22 -6.28
C VAL A 47 11.65 -1.03 -7.12
N GLY A 48 11.11 -0.84 -8.32
CA GLY A 48 10.73 -1.94 -9.20
C GLY A 48 9.71 -2.87 -8.54
N PHE A 49 9.87 -4.17 -8.73
CA PHE A 49 8.98 -5.19 -8.17
C PHE A 49 9.13 -5.41 -6.67
N ASN A 50 10.21 -4.90 -6.05
CA ASN A 50 10.35 -4.94 -4.60
C ASN A 50 9.24 -4.15 -3.92
N PHE A 51 8.70 -3.12 -4.60
CA PHE A 51 7.51 -2.38 -4.18
C PHE A 51 6.27 -3.26 -4.04
N ALA A 52 6.17 -4.30 -4.86
CA ALA A 52 5.11 -5.30 -4.80
C ALA A 52 5.49 -6.54 -3.96
N GLY A 53 6.66 -6.54 -3.31
CA GLY A 53 7.09 -7.60 -2.41
C GLY A 53 7.71 -8.82 -3.08
N VAL A 54 8.23 -8.67 -4.30
CA VAL A 54 8.91 -9.75 -5.03
C VAL A 54 10.19 -9.23 -5.67
N PRO A 55 11.22 -10.08 -5.84
CA PRO A 55 12.47 -9.61 -6.41
C PRO A 55 12.32 -9.27 -7.91
N ASN A 56 13.16 -8.35 -8.39
CA ASN A 56 13.12 -7.86 -9.77
C ASN A 56 13.41 -8.94 -10.82
N ASP A 57 14.02 -10.05 -10.46
CA ASP A 57 14.30 -11.22 -11.32
C ASP A 57 13.26 -12.34 -11.18
N ALA A 58 12.21 -12.14 -10.37
CA ALA A 58 11.14 -13.13 -10.20
C ALA A 58 10.45 -13.48 -11.54
N PRO A 59 9.92 -14.71 -11.68
CA PRO A 59 9.12 -15.09 -12.84
C PRO A 59 7.93 -14.15 -13.05
N LEU A 60 7.60 -13.89 -14.32
CA LEU A 60 6.53 -12.95 -14.72
C LEU A 60 5.18 -13.25 -14.02
N GLN A 61 4.83 -14.53 -13.90
CA GLN A 61 3.59 -14.93 -13.22
C GLN A 61 3.57 -14.51 -11.73
N GLN A 62 4.72 -14.61 -11.05
CA GLN A 62 4.86 -14.20 -9.66
C GLN A 62 4.76 -12.68 -9.53
N LYS A 63 5.42 -11.93 -10.43
CA LYS A 63 5.31 -10.46 -10.50
C LYS A 63 3.88 -9.99 -10.71
N ARG A 64 3.19 -10.55 -11.71
CA ARG A 64 1.77 -10.25 -11.98
C ARG A 64 0.87 -10.52 -10.77
N ARG A 65 1.07 -11.65 -10.09
CA ARG A 65 0.30 -12.00 -8.88
C ARG A 65 0.54 -11.00 -7.75
N ALA A 66 1.80 -10.61 -7.55
CA ALA A 66 2.21 -9.67 -6.51
C ALA A 66 1.63 -8.26 -6.76
N VAL A 67 1.77 -7.75 -7.99
CA VAL A 67 1.19 -6.45 -8.36
C VAL A 67 -0.33 -6.47 -8.23
N LYS A 68 -1.00 -7.54 -8.70
CA LYS A 68 -2.46 -7.67 -8.55
C LYS A 68 -2.90 -7.64 -7.09
N LYS A 69 -2.17 -8.31 -6.19
CA LYS A 69 -2.44 -8.28 -4.73
C LYS A 69 -2.38 -6.84 -4.20
N MET A 70 -1.36 -6.09 -4.59
CA MET A 70 -1.17 -4.69 -4.17
C MET A 70 -2.22 -3.75 -4.78
N LEU A 71 -2.55 -3.91 -6.07
CA LEU A 71 -3.61 -3.12 -6.73
C LEU A 71 -4.96 -3.32 -6.04
N LEU A 72 -5.33 -4.55 -5.69
CA LEU A 72 -6.58 -4.80 -4.97
C LEU A 72 -6.64 -4.13 -3.59
N ARG A 73 -5.49 -3.76 -3.01
CA ARG A 73 -5.41 -3.02 -1.75
C ARG A 73 -5.47 -1.51 -1.95
N TRP A 74 -4.69 -1.00 -2.90
CA TRP A 74 -4.45 0.44 -3.06
C TRP A 74 -5.21 1.08 -4.20
N HIS A 75 -5.97 0.32 -4.99
CA HIS A 75 -6.89 0.92 -5.97
C HIS A 75 -7.89 1.82 -5.25
N PRO A 76 -8.15 3.06 -5.74
CA PRO A 76 -9.03 4.02 -5.09
C PRO A 76 -10.38 3.42 -4.68
N ASP A 77 -11.08 2.74 -5.60
CA ASP A 77 -12.36 2.10 -5.29
C ASP A 77 -12.28 1.10 -4.13
N LYS A 78 -11.22 0.29 -4.05
CA LYS A 78 -11.06 -0.73 -2.99
C LYS A 78 -10.62 -0.12 -1.68
N PHE A 79 -9.78 0.89 -1.76
CA PHE A 79 -9.34 1.68 -0.63
C PHE A 79 -10.53 2.42 0.01
N SER A 80 -11.31 3.16 -0.78
CA SER A 80 -12.49 3.89 -0.33
C SER A 80 -13.59 2.93 0.17
N GLN A 81 -13.84 1.80 -0.50
CA GLN A 81 -14.77 0.78 0.02
C GLN A 81 -14.39 0.27 1.41
N ARG A 82 -13.10 0.21 1.73
CA ARG A 82 -12.61 -0.30 3.02
C ARG A 82 -12.59 0.77 4.12
N LEU A 83 -12.29 2.02 3.76
CA LEU A 83 -11.97 3.08 4.73
C LEU A 83 -12.96 4.25 4.74
N HIS A 84 -13.56 4.58 3.59
CA HIS A 84 -14.46 5.71 3.46
C HIS A 84 -15.78 5.47 4.20
N GLY A 85 -16.40 6.54 4.72
CA GLY A 85 -17.66 6.50 5.46
C GLY A 85 -17.54 6.11 6.93
N ARG A 86 -16.71 5.11 7.29
CA ARG A 86 -16.51 4.72 8.71
C ARG A 86 -15.27 5.34 9.35
N PHE A 87 -14.18 5.51 8.61
CA PHE A 87 -12.89 5.91 9.19
C PHE A 87 -12.31 7.17 8.59
N LEU A 88 -12.65 7.52 7.35
CA LEU A 88 -12.24 8.78 6.71
C LEU A 88 -13.39 9.79 6.78
N ASN A 89 -13.08 11.02 7.18
CA ASN A 89 -13.94 12.17 6.96
C ASN A 89 -13.65 12.80 5.58
N ASP A 90 -14.54 13.69 5.13
CA ASP A 90 -14.43 14.33 3.81
C ASP A 90 -13.11 15.12 3.66
N ASP A 91 -12.63 15.73 4.75
CA ASP A 91 -11.39 16.53 4.78
C ASP A 91 -10.13 15.71 4.48
N VAL A 92 -10.09 14.45 4.93
CA VAL A 92 -8.92 13.55 4.79
C VAL A 92 -9.09 12.59 3.60
N SER A 93 -10.33 12.32 3.19
CA SER A 93 -10.66 11.34 2.15
C SER A 93 -9.97 11.66 0.83
N ALA A 94 -10.11 12.90 0.32
CA ALA A 94 -9.52 13.31 -0.96
C ALA A 94 -8.00 13.12 -1.01
N ALA A 95 -7.29 13.51 0.05
CA ALA A 95 -5.84 13.36 0.13
C ALA A 95 -5.39 11.89 0.21
N CYS A 96 -6.18 11.04 0.88
CA CYS A 96 -5.91 9.60 0.93
C CYS A 96 -6.19 8.93 -0.42
N GLU A 97 -7.28 9.30 -1.10
CA GLU A 97 -7.63 8.80 -2.42
C GLU A 97 -6.59 9.19 -3.48
N GLU A 98 -6.12 10.45 -3.46
CA GLU A 98 -5.04 10.91 -4.34
C GLU A 98 -3.76 10.11 -4.12
N LYS A 99 -3.40 9.87 -2.86
CA LYS A 99 -2.20 9.08 -2.52
C LYS A 99 -2.35 7.60 -2.91
N ALA A 100 -3.54 7.02 -2.68
CA ALA A 100 -3.86 5.66 -3.13
C ALA A 100 -3.79 5.54 -4.66
N LEU A 101 -4.30 6.52 -5.40
CA LEU A 101 -4.19 6.60 -6.85
C LEU A 101 -2.73 6.68 -7.30
N GLY A 102 -1.88 7.45 -6.62
CA GLY A 102 -0.43 7.51 -6.90
C GLY A 102 0.25 6.14 -6.75
N VAL A 103 -0.08 5.41 -5.69
CA VAL A 103 0.39 4.03 -5.49
C VAL A 103 -0.11 3.10 -6.60
N ALA A 104 -1.39 3.19 -6.95
CA ALA A 104 -1.99 2.38 -8.00
C ALA A 104 -1.36 2.64 -9.38
N ARG A 105 -1.11 3.91 -9.73
CA ARG A 105 -0.40 4.28 -10.98
C ARG A 105 0.99 3.65 -11.04
N ARG A 106 1.77 3.80 -9.98
CA ARG A 106 3.10 3.20 -9.87
C ARG A 106 3.06 1.67 -10.06
N LEU A 107 2.04 1.00 -9.52
CA LEU A 107 1.85 -0.44 -9.72
C LEU A 107 1.47 -0.80 -11.15
N THR A 108 0.64 0.02 -11.81
CA THR A 108 0.26 -0.18 -13.21
C THR A 108 1.46 0.01 -14.14
N GLU A 109 2.32 1.01 -13.90
CA GLU A 109 3.56 1.23 -14.66
C GLU A 109 4.45 -0.02 -14.62
N LEU A 110 4.58 -0.67 -13.46
CA LEU A 110 5.30 -1.94 -13.33
C LEU A 110 4.70 -3.08 -14.17
N THR A 111 3.43 -2.99 -14.57
CA THR A 111 2.80 -4.02 -15.43
C THR A 111 2.89 -3.72 -16.92
N GLU A 112 3.14 -2.47 -17.30
CA GLU A 112 3.29 -2.04 -18.70
C GLU A 112 4.69 -2.37 -19.26
N ASP A 113 5.66 -2.66 -18.40
CA ASP A 113 7.02 -3.09 -18.75
C ASP A 113 7.12 -4.56 -19.24
N PHE A 114 6.00 -5.23 -19.55
CA PHE A 114 5.94 -6.66 -19.96
C PHE A 114 5.06 -6.91 -21.18
#